data_AF-A0A937CDV3-F1
#
_entry.id   AF-A0A937CDV3-F1
#
_cell.length_a   1.000
_cell.length_b   1.000
_cell.length_c   1.000
_cell.angle_alpha   90.00
_cell.angle_beta   90.00
_cell.angle_gamma   90.00
#
_symmetry.space_group_name_H-M   'P 1'
#
loop_
_entity.id
_entity.type
_entity.pdbx_description
1 polymer ?
#
loop_
_entity_poly.entity_id
_entity_poly.type
_entity_poly.pdbx_seq_one_letter_code
_entity_poly.pdbx_strand_id
1 'polypeptide(L)'
;MLDEKTIAIVKSTAPVLAEHGETLTKHFYKRMFSHNPEVAPFFNPAHQTAGKQQRALAGAITAYAANIDNLEVLGGAVELIAQKHASLMIKPEHYPIVGENLLTSIREVLGGRNG
;
A
#
# COMPACT_ATOMS: atom_id res chain seq x y z
N MET A 1 15.26 5.06 12.12
CA MET A 1 15.49 5.61 10.77
C MET A 1 16.01 4.46 9.91
N LEU A 2 15.59 4.37 8.64
CA LEU A 2 16.01 3.27 7.75
C LEU A 2 17.50 3.38 7.43
N ASP A 3 18.18 2.25 7.23
CA ASP A 3 19.58 2.24 6.76
C ASP A 3 19.67 2.47 5.25
N GLU A 4 20.86 2.84 4.77
CA GLU A 4 21.12 3.16 3.37
C GLU A 4 20.80 1.99 2.42
N LYS A 5 21.05 0.76 2.89
CA LYS A 5 20.76 -0.46 2.12
C LYS A 5 19.26 -0.62 1.91
N THR A 6 18.46 -0.39 2.94
CA THR A 6 16.99 -0.46 2.89
C THR A 6 16.44 0.63 1.98
N ILE A 7 16.97 1.85 2.09
CA ILE A 7 16.59 2.97 1.21
C ILE A 7 16.88 2.62 -0.26
N ALA A 8 18.07 2.07 -0.55
CA ALA A 8 18.45 1.67 -1.90
C ALA A 8 17.53 0.57 -2.47
N ILE A 9 17.12 -0.40 -1.64
CA ILE A 9 16.16 -1.44 -2.03
C ILE A 9 14.79 -0.81 -2.35
N VAL A 10 14.27 0.06 -1.49
CA VAL A 10 12.96 0.70 -1.76
C VAL A 10 13.00 1.49 -3.07
N LYS A 11 14.05 2.26 -3.32
CA LYS A 11 14.22 3.00 -4.58
C LYS A 11 14.24 2.09 -5.80
N SER A 12 14.97 0.96 -5.74
CA SER A 12 15.07 0.04 -6.87
C SER A 12 13.73 -0.64 -7.20
N THR A 13 12.81 -0.74 -6.23
CA THR A 13 11.45 -1.25 -6.45
C THR A 13 10.48 -0.21 -7.04
N ALA A 14 10.80 1.08 -7.00
CA ALA A 14 9.89 2.15 -7.41
C ALA A 14 9.39 2.02 -8.88
N PRO A 15 10.25 1.73 -9.88
CA PRO A 15 9.79 1.56 -11.26
C PRO A 15 8.84 0.37 -11.43
N VAL A 16 9.16 -0.75 -10.78
CA VAL A 16 8.35 -1.97 -10.81
C VAL A 16 6.98 -1.74 -10.16
N LEU A 17 6.93 -0.98 -9.07
CA LEU A 17 5.68 -0.60 -8.40
C LEU A 17 4.87 0.42 -9.22
N ALA A 18 5.51 1.29 -9.99
CA ALA A 18 4.81 2.19 -10.90
C ALA A 18 4.15 1.44 -12.07
N GLU A 19 4.83 0.43 -12.61
CA GLU A 19 4.32 -0.37 -13.74
C GLU A 19 3.26 -1.39 -13.30
N HIS A 20 3.48 -2.08 -12.18
CA HIS A 20 2.62 -3.18 -11.72
C HIS A 20 1.74 -2.83 -10.52
N GLY A 21 1.74 -1.56 -10.08
CA GLY A 21 1.07 -1.12 -8.86
C GLY A 21 -0.41 -1.43 -8.82
N GLU A 22 -1.15 -1.24 -9.92
CA GLU A 22 -2.58 -1.57 -9.96
C GLU A 22 -2.84 -3.08 -9.88
N THR A 23 -2.02 -3.89 -10.53
CA THR A 23 -2.10 -5.36 -10.45
C THR A 23 -1.82 -5.84 -9.02
N LEU A 24 -0.77 -5.29 -8.40
CA LEU A 24 -0.40 -5.56 -7.02
C LEU A 24 -1.54 -5.20 -6.06
N THR A 25 -2.11 -4.00 -6.17
CA THR A 25 -3.13 -3.54 -5.23
C THR A 25 -4.47 -4.27 -5.42
N LYS A 26 -4.82 -4.68 -6.64
CA LYS A 26 -5.96 -5.59 -6.89
C LYS A 26 -5.78 -6.92 -6.16
N HIS A 27 -4.60 -7.54 -6.31
CA HIS A 27 -4.27 -8.79 -5.64
C HIS A 27 -4.30 -8.65 -4.11
N PHE A 28 -3.70 -7.58 -3.60
CA PHE A 28 -3.73 -7.20 -2.18
C PHE A 28 -5.14 -7.11 -1.61
N TYR A 29 -6.06 -6.36 -2.24
CA TYR A 29 -7.41 -6.23 -1.71
C TYR A 29 -8.17 -7.56 -1.73
N LYS A 30 -8.03 -8.35 -2.80
CA LYS A 30 -8.63 -9.68 -2.88
C LYS A 30 -8.13 -10.57 -1.73
N ARG A 31 -6.81 -10.56 -1.48
CA ARG A 31 -6.18 -11.32 -0.41
C ARG A 31 -6.68 -10.88 0.96
N MET A 32 -6.59 -9.58 1.25
CA MET A 32 -6.94 -9.00 2.55
C MET A 32 -8.40 -9.27 2.90
N PHE A 33 -9.35 -9.06 1.97
CA PHE A 33 -10.76 -9.33 2.27
C PHE A 33 -11.10 -10.81 2.42
N SER A 34 -10.29 -11.70 1.84
CA SER A 34 -10.48 -13.15 2.01
C SER A 34 -9.92 -13.66 3.34
N HIS A 35 -8.78 -13.14 3.80
CA HIS A 35 -8.11 -13.60 5.02
C HIS A 35 -8.55 -12.82 6.26
N ASN A 36 -9.01 -11.58 6.07
CA ASN A 36 -9.39 -10.64 7.12
C ASN A 36 -10.75 -10.00 6.78
N PRO A 37 -11.84 -10.78 6.69
CA PRO A 37 -13.16 -10.24 6.36
C PRO A 37 -13.62 -9.16 7.36
N GLU A 38 -13.11 -9.16 8.60
CA GLU A 38 -13.37 -8.15 9.63
C GLU A 38 -12.97 -6.74 9.22
N VAL A 39 -12.05 -6.56 8.26
CA VAL A 39 -11.67 -5.22 7.81
C VAL A 39 -12.60 -4.66 6.72
N ALA A 40 -13.42 -5.49 6.08
CA ALA A 40 -14.28 -5.08 4.97
C ALA A 40 -15.20 -3.86 5.29
N PRO A 41 -15.78 -3.72 6.50
CA PRO A 41 -16.62 -2.56 6.85
C PRO A 41 -15.90 -1.20 6.79
N PHE A 42 -14.57 -1.17 6.86
CA PHE A 42 -13.79 0.09 6.76
C PHE A 42 -13.60 0.57 5.32
N PHE A 43 -13.97 -0.25 4.33
CA PHE A 43 -13.76 0.03 2.92
C PHE A 43 -15.08 0.33 2.21
N ASN A 44 -15.04 1.26 1.25
CA ASN A 44 -16.20 1.57 0.43
C ASN A 44 -16.23 0.63 -0.81
N PRO A 45 -17.23 -0.26 -0.95
CA PRO A 45 -17.31 -1.19 -2.08
C PRO A 45 -17.35 -0.49 -3.44
N ALA A 46 -17.99 0.68 -3.54
CA ALA A 46 -18.07 1.42 -4.80
C ALA A 46 -16.70 1.92 -5.29
N HIS A 47 -15.82 2.31 -4.35
CA HIS A 47 -14.45 2.71 -4.68
C HIS A 47 -13.58 1.52 -5.11
N GLN A 48 -13.87 0.33 -4.56
CA GLN A 48 -13.19 -0.90 -4.92
C GLN A 48 -13.59 -1.38 -6.31
N THR A 49 -14.88 -1.40 -6.64
CA THR A 49 -15.36 -1.81 -7.98
C THR A 49 -14.88 -0.85 -9.07
N ALA A 50 -14.80 0.45 -8.78
CA ALA A 50 -14.35 1.47 -9.73
C ALA A 50 -12.81 1.53 -9.92
N GLY A 51 -12.03 0.72 -9.20
CA GLY A 51 -10.57 0.72 -9.28
C GLY A 51 -9.89 1.93 -8.62
N LYS A 52 -10.67 2.86 -8.03
CA LYS A 52 -10.15 4.12 -7.48
C LYS A 52 -9.24 3.86 -6.27
N GLN A 53 -9.61 2.90 -5.44
CA GLN A 53 -8.88 2.58 -4.22
C GLN A 53 -7.55 1.86 -4.51
N GLN A 54 -7.54 0.98 -5.51
CA GLN A 54 -6.37 0.28 -6.03
C GLN A 54 -5.35 1.27 -6.58
N ARG A 55 -5.81 2.22 -7.42
CA ARG A 55 -4.95 3.28 -7.97
C ARG A 55 -4.44 4.23 -6.89
N ALA A 56 -5.27 4.59 -5.92
CA ALA A 56 -4.85 5.45 -4.81
C ALA A 56 -3.74 4.81 -3.96
N LEU A 57 -3.88 3.53 -3.60
CA LEU A 57 -2.84 2.82 -2.85
C LEU A 57 -1.55 2.65 -3.66
N ALA A 58 -1.67 2.30 -4.95
CA ALA A 58 -0.51 2.17 -5.83
C ALA A 58 0.24 3.51 -5.93
N GLY A 59 -0.48 4.61 -6.17
CA GLY A 59 0.09 5.95 -6.21
C GLY A 59 0.76 6.36 -4.90
N ALA A 60 0.17 6.04 -3.74
CA ALA A 60 0.77 6.34 -2.44
C ALA A 60 2.09 5.59 -2.22
N ILE A 61 2.14 4.30 -2.56
CA ILE A 61 3.36 3.47 -2.45
C ILE A 61 4.45 3.99 -3.39
N THR A 62 4.10 4.27 -4.65
CA THR A 62 5.03 4.82 -5.65
C THR A 62 5.56 6.19 -5.22
N ALA A 63 4.71 7.07 -4.71
CA ALA A 63 5.10 8.39 -4.23
C ALA A 63 6.06 8.29 -3.02
N TYR A 64 5.80 7.37 -2.08
CA TYR A 64 6.72 7.10 -0.97
C TYR A 64 8.08 6.63 -1.48
N ALA A 65 8.11 5.61 -2.35
CA ALA A 65 9.35 5.06 -2.86
C ALA A 65 10.19 6.08 -3.66
N ALA A 66 9.52 6.96 -4.43
CA ALA A 66 10.17 8.02 -5.19
C ALA A 66 10.71 9.18 -4.33
N ASN A 67 10.16 9.39 -3.13
CA ASN A 67 10.52 10.51 -2.25
C ASN A 67 11.14 10.06 -0.92
N ILE A 68 11.65 8.83 -0.82
CA ILE A 68 12.16 8.25 0.44
C ILE A 68 13.30 9.08 1.09
N ASP A 69 14.05 9.87 0.31
CA ASP A 69 15.07 10.77 0.84
C ASP A 69 14.52 12.14 1.29
N ASN A 70 13.28 12.46 0.93
CA ASN A 70 12.66 13.76 1.19
C ASN A 70 11.16 13.60 1.46
N LEU A 71 10.82 12.90 2.54
CA LEU A 71 9.42 12.56 2.86
C LEU A 71 8.56 13.78 3.21
N GLU A 72 9.15 14.93 3.53
CA GLU A 72 8.44 16.17 3.87
C GLU A 72 7.51 16.63 2.72
N VAL A 73 7.88 16.36 1.47
CA VAL A 73 7.05 16.70 0.30
C VAL A 73 5.71 15.96 0.28
N LEU A 74 5.60 14.86 1.02
CA LEU A 74 4.36 14.07 1.15
C LEU A 74 3.50 14.52 2.33
N GLY A 75 3.95 15.46 3.16
CA GLY A 75 3.31 15.84 4.42
C GLY A 75 1.82 16.19 4.27
N GLY A 76 1.47 17.02 3.28
CA GLY A 76 0.07 17.38 3.02
C GLY A 76 -0.81 16.19 2.63
N ALA A 77 -0.27 15.24 1.86
CA ALA A 77 -0.99 14.03 1.50
C ALA A 77 -1.17 13.08 2.69
N VAL A 78 -0.12 12.94 3.52
CA VAL A 78 -0.16 12.13 4.74
C VAL A 78 -1.18 12.69 5.74
N GLU A 79 -1.25 14.01 5.91
CA GLU A 79 -2.23 14.67 6.78
C GLU A 79 -3.67 14.35 6.34
N LEU A 80 -3.96 14.45 5.03
CA LEU A 80 -5.28 14.11 4.49
C LEU A 80 -5.64 12.62 4.72
N ILE A 81 -4.66 11.72 4.57
CA ILE A 81 -4.84 10.29 4.86
C ILE A 81 -5.11 10.06 6.35
N ALA A 82 -4.36 10.74 7.23
CA ALA A 82 -4.51 10.64 8.68
C ALA A 82 -5.89 11.11 9.14
N GLN A 83 -6.37 12.25 8.62
CA GLN A 83 -7.72 12.75 8.88
C GLN A 83 -8.79 11.75 8.43
N LYS A 84 -8.60 11.12 7.26
CA LYS A 84 -9.53 10.10 6.77
C LYS A 84 -9.51 8.85 7.67
N HIS A 85 -8.35 8.38 8.09
CA HIS A 85 -8.21 7.27 9.03
C HIS A 85 -8.91 7.56 10.36
N ALA A 86 -8.73 8.77 10.91
CA ALA A 86 -9.40 9.20 12.13
C ALA A 86 -10.93 9.20 11.97
N SER A 87 -11.46 9.73 10.86
CA SER A 87 -12.90 9.75 10.58
C SER A 87 -13.53 8.34 10.48
N LEU A 88 -12.73 7.34 10.11
CA LEU A 88 -13.13 5.94 9.99
C LEU A 88 -12.82 5.14 11.26
N MET A 89 -12.34 5.79 12.33
CA MET A 89 -11.91 5.16 13.58
C MET A 89 -10.91 4.01 13.36
N ILE A 90 -9.98 4.19 12.41
CA ILE A 90 -8.89 3.22 12.20
C ILE A 90 -7.98 3.23 13.43
N LYS A 91 -7.68 2.05 13.94
CA LYS A 91 -6.89 1.86 15.15
C LYS A 91 -5.52 1.22 14.85
N PRO A 92 -4.53 1.35 15.75
CA PRO A 92 -3.22 0.74 15.59
C PRO A 92 -3.26 -0.76 15.22
N GLU A 93 -4.19 -1.52 15.79
CA GLU A 93 -4.37 -2.96 15.53
C GLU A 93 -4.78 -3.30 14.08
N HIS A 94 -5.29 -2.35 13.30
CA HIS A 94 -5.62 -2.58 11.89
C HIS A 94 -4.38 -2.52 10.97
N TYR A 95 -3.32 -1.82 11.38
CA TYR A 95 -2.13 -1.62 10.54
C TYR A 95 -1.37 -2.93 10.24
N PRO A 96 -1.16 -3.84 11.22
CA PRO A 96 -0.52 -5.12 10.95
C PRO A 96 -1.22 -5.95 9.86
N ILE A 97 -2.56 -5.95 9.86
CA ILE A 97 -3.37 -6.68 8.85
C ILE A 97 -3.06 -6.17 7.44
N VAL A 98 -3.05 -4.85 7.26
CA VAL A 98 -2.71 -4.22 5.97
C VAL A 98 -1.27 -4.54 5.58
N GLY A 99 -0.33 -4.41 6.52
CA GLY A 99 1.10 -4.65 6.28
C GLY A 99 1.41 -6.08 5.83
N GLU A 100 0.87 -7.07 6.54
CA GLU A 100 1.08 -8.49 6.22
C GLU A 100 0.53 -8.85 4.83
N ASN A 101 -0.71 -8.42 4.55
CA ASN A 101 -1.34 -8.68 3.26
C ASN A 101 -0.60 -7.98 2.11
N LEU A 102 -0.13 -6.74 2.32
CA LEU A 102 0.61 -6.00 1.31
C LEU A 102 1.98 -6.63 1.00
N LEU A 103 2.77 -6.94 2.03
CA LEU A 103 4.10 -7.56 1.86
C LEU A 103 4.01 -8.94 1.21
N THR A 104 3.01 -9.74 1.59
CA THR A 104 2.75 -11.04 0.96
C THR A 104 2.36 -10.86 -0.50
N SER A 105 1.50 -9.90 -0.81
CA SER A 105 1.11 -9.60 -2.19
C SER A 105 2.29 -9.13 -3.05
N ILE A 106 3.18 -8.31 -2.49
CA ILE A 106 4.42 -7.89 -3.17
C ILE A 106 5.27 -9.12 -3.50
N ARG A 107 5.43 -10.04 -2.54
CA ARG A 107 6.18 -11.29 -2.75
C ARG A 107 5.55 -12.17 -3.83
N GLU A 108 4.24 -12.33 -3.83
CA GLU A 108 3.54 -13.18 -4.80
C GLU A 108 3.56 -12.59 -6.22
N VAL A 109 3.48 -11.27 -6.35
CA VAL A 109 3.45 -10.58 -7.65
C VAL A 109 4.85 -10.32 -8.20
N LEU A 110 5.81 -9.91 -7.36
CA LEU A 110 7.18 -9.57 -7.79
C LEU A 110 8.20 -10.69 -7.59
N GLY A 111 7.90 -11.67 -6.73
CA GLY A 111 8.82 -12.76 -6.39
C GLY A 111 8.86 -13.92 -7.40
N GLY A 112 8.24 -13.79 -8.58
CA GLY A 112 8.14 -14.85 -9.57
C GLY A 112 9.42 -15.13 -10.38
N ARG A 113 10.47 -15.69 -9.74
CA ARG A 113 11.45 -16.64 -10.32
C ARG A 113 12.47 -17.09 -9.26
N ASN A 114 12.11 -18.11 -8.48
CA ASN A 114 13.04 -19.15 -8.09
C ASN A 114 12.35 -20.47 -8.41
N GLY A 115 12.89 -21.19 -9.39
CA GLY A 115 12.64 -22.62 -9.53
C GLY A 115 13.34 -23.39 -8.41
#